data_AF-A0A0K8W1H9-F1
#
_entry.id   AF-A0A0K8W1H9-F1
#
_cell.length_a   1.000
_cell.length_b   1.000
_cell.length_c   1.000
_cell.angle_alpha   90.00
_cell.angle_beta   90.00
_cell.angle_gamma   90.00
#
_symmetry.space_group_name_H-M   'P 1'
#
loop_
_entity.id
_entity.type
_entity.pdbx_description
1 polymer ?
#
loop_
_entity_poly.entity_id
_entity_poly.type
_entity_poly.pdbx_seq_one_letter_code
_entity_poly.pdbx_strand_id
1 'polypeptide(L)'
;HGIGTLMPWNMFITAKEYFVNYKLGNSTYSSVYASNFLQYHNFAAQIPNVVFNWLNIFVNLGGDLTTRIVFSILLELALFILTVILAMVDSSDWPGVFFWTTMITVVLLNMAGGIYQNTIYGMVATHPVKYTGAVVLGSNICGLFVSILSIASNSIFSSKRTAAIYYFITAMVVLLA
;
A
#
# COMPACT_ATOMS: atom_id res chain seq x y z
N HIS A 1 -2.29 -1.83 15.53
CA HIS A 1 -2.71 -0.90 14.45
C HIS A 1 -1.59 -0.32 13.59
N GLY A 2 -0.32 -0.17 14.05
CA GLY A 2 0.78 0.26 13.16
C GLY A 2 1.08 -0.69 11.98
N ILE A 3 0.67 -1.96 12.09
CA ILE A 3 0.84 -3.01 11.06
C ILE A 3 0.00 -2.73 9.81
N GLY A 4 -1.21 -2.17 9.95
CA GLY A 4 -2.17 -2.04 8.85
C GLY A 4 -1.76 -1.03 7.78
N THR A 5 -1.11 0.07 8.16
CA THR A 5 -0.83 1.20 7.25
C THR A 5 0.30 0.95 6.26
N LEU A 6 1.19 0.01 6.54
CA LEU A 6 2.25 -0.39 5.60
C LEU A 6 1.89 -1.64 4.80
N MET A 7 0.79 -2.30 5.13
CA MET A 7 0.39 -3.53 4.47
C MET A 7 -0.01 -3.28 3.00
N PRO A 8 -0.85 -2.29 2.63
CA PRO A 8 -1.14 -1.98 1.24
C PRO A 8 0.12 -1.74 0.39
N TRP A 9 1.08 -1.00 0.96
CA TRP A 9 2.36 -0.70 0.32
C TRP A 9 3.19 -1.96 0.07
N ASN A 10 3.43 -2.74 1.12
CA ASN A 10 4.21 -3.97 1.03
C ASN A 10 3.57 -4.94 0.04
N MET A 11 2.23 -4.99 -0.01
CA MET A 11 1.51 -5.85 -0.93
C MET A 11 1.67 -5.50 -2.40
N PHE A 12 1.66 -4.22 -2.74
CA PHE A 12 1.92 -3.79 -4.11
C PHE A 12 3.32 -4.19 -4.57
N ILE A 13 4.34 -3.96 -3.74
CA ILE A 13 5.72 -4.30 -4.07
C ILE A 13 5.85 -5.81 -4.25
N THR A 14 5.25 -6.58 -3.35
CA THR A 14 5.35 -8.04 -3.35
C THR A 14 4.53 -8.69 -4.47
N ALA A 15 3.42 -8.09 -4.88
CA ALA A 15 2.61 -8.55 -6.01
C ALA A 15 3.15 -8.10 -7.39
N LYS A 16 4.42 -7.67 -7.48
CA LYS A 16 5.07 -7.22 -8.72
C LYS A 16 4.80 -8.15 -9.91
N GLU A 17 5.03 -9.46 -9.76
CA GLU A 17 4.87 -10.40 -10.87
C GLU A 17 3.43 -10.44 -11.40
N TYR A 18 2.45 -10.23 -10.52
CA TYR A 18 1.04 -10.15 -10.92
C TYR A 18 0.77 -8.90 -11.77
N PHE A 19 1.20 -7.73 -11.31
CA PHE A 19 0.96 -6.49 -12.05
C PHE A 19 1.78 -6.39 -13.34
N VAL A 20 3.05 -6.79 -13.30
CA VAL A 20 3.99 -6.64 -14.42
C VAL A 20 3.84 -7.75 -15.45
N ASN A 21 3.83 -9.02 -15.03
CA ASN A 21 3.88 -10.15 -15.98
C ASN A 21 2.48 -10.63 -16.36
N TYR A 22 1.52 -10.59 -15.44
CA TYR A 22 0.17 -11.10 -15.70
C TYR A 22 -0.77 -10.00 -16.21
N LYS A 23 -0.84 -8.85 -15.52
CA LYS A 23 -1.80 -7.78 -15.84
C LYS A 23 -1.35 -6.88 -16.99
N LEU A 24 -0.06 -6.52 -16.99
CA LEU A 24 0.57 -5.64 -17.98
C LEU A 24 1.56 -6.41 -18.87
N GLY A 25 1.52 -7.73 -18.95
CA GLY A 25 2.48 -8.50 -19.77
C GLY A 25 1.93 -9.01 -21.09
N ASN A 26 0.60 -9.07 -21.23
CA ASN A 26 -0.06 -9.84 -22.29
C ASN A 26 -0.52 -9.00 -23.51
N SER A 27 -0.19 -7.71 -23.55
CA SER A 27 -0.60 -6.81 -24.63
C SER A 27 0.61 -6.10 -25.26
N THR A 28 0.61 -5.93 -26.59
CA THR A 28 1.74 -5.37 -27.37
C THR A 28 2.11 -3.93 -26.97
N TYR A 29 1.17 -3.19 -26.38
CA TYR A 29 1.36 -1.83 -25.82
C TYR A 29 1.84 -1.81 -24.35
N SER A 30 1.94 -2.98 -23.71
CA SER A 30 2.18 -3.09 -22.27
C SER A 30 3.65 -3.09 -21.86
N SER A 31 4.56 -3.14 -22.84
CA SER A 31 6.03 -3.10 -22.64
C SER A 31 6.53 -1.89 -21.83
N VAL A 32 6.00 -0.69 -22.09
CA VAL A 32 6.48 0.54 -21.41
C VAL A 32 5.94 0.65 -19.98
N TYR A 33 4.67 0.31 -19.77
CA TYR A 33 4.04 0.36 -18.46
C TYR A 33 4.56 -0.74 -17.53
N ALA A 34 4.77 -1.95 -18.05
CA ALA A 34 5.29 -3.08 -17.28
C ALA A 34 6.75 -2.89 -16.88
N SER A 35 7.61 -2.45 -17.82
CA SER A 35 9.04 -2.26 -17.55
C SER A 35 9.31 -1.20 -16.47
N ASN A 36 8.49 -0.15 -16.43
CA ASN A 36 8.67 0.96 -15.51
C ASN A 36 7.67 0.96 -14.33
N PHE A 37 6.81 -0.07 -14.20
CA PHE A 37 5.73 -0.09 -13.21
C PHE A 37 6.24 0.16 -11.78
N LEU A 38 7.30 -0.55 -11.38
CA LEU A 38 7.88 -0.38 -10.04
C LEU A 38 8.52 0.99 -9.83
N GLN A 39 9.15 1.55 -10.85
CA GLN A 39 9.75 2.88 -10.75
C GLN A 39 8.67 3.93 -10.58
N TYR A 40 7.63 3.90 -11.42
CA TYR A 40 6.48 4.79 -11.29
C TYR A 40 5.75 4.60 -9.97
N HIS A 41 5.56 3.37 -9.52
CA HIS A 41 4.97 3.06 -8.23
C HIS A 41 5.78 3.65 -7.07
N ASN A 42 7.11 3.49 -7.09
CA ASN A 42 7.99 4.07 -6.09
C ASN A 42 7.95 5.60 -6.10
N PHE A 43 7.97 6.24 -7.26
CA PHE A 43 7.85 7.69 -7.34
C PHE A 43 6.48 8.19 -6.87
N ALA A 44 5.40 7.53 -7.29
CA ALA A 44 4.04 7.82 -6.88
C ALA A 44 3.82 7.66 -5.37
N ALA A 45 4.66 6.89 -4.69
CA ALA A 45 4.60 6.71 -3.25
C ALA A 45 5.51 7.66 -2.49
N GLN A 46 6.79 7.70 -2.86
CA GLN A 46 7.81 8.40 -2.10
C GLN A 46 7.73 9.91 -2.30
N ILE A 47 7.43 10.38 -3.51
CA ILE A 47 7.36 11.83 -3.78
C ILE A 47 6.22 12.47 -2.97
N PRO A 48 4.96 11.97 -3.03
CA PRO A 48 3.89 12.54 -2.22
C PRO A 48 4.16 12.40 -0.73
N ASN A 49 4.70 11.26 -0.28
CA ASN A 49 5.01 11.04 1.14
C ASN A 49 6.02 12.08 1.65
N VAL A 50 7.10 12.34 0.92
CA VAL A 50 8.08 13.39 1.27
C VAL A 50 7.45 14.77 1.26
N VAL A 51 6.71 15.13 0.20
CA VAL A 51 6.08 16.46 0.07
C VAL A 51 5.08 16.70 1.20
N PHE A 52 4.21 15.74 1.50
CA PHE A 52 3.21 15.86 2.55
C PHE A 52 3.81 15.83 3.95
N ASN A 53 4.84 15.01 4.21
CA ASN A 53 5.55 15.05 5.49
C ASN A 53 6.25 16.38 5.69
N TRP A 54 6.92 16.90 4.65
CA TRP A 54 7.58 18.19 4.70
C TRP A 54 6.57 19.32 4.93
N LEU A 55 5.44 19.33 4.21
CA LEU A 55 4.37 20.30 4.42
C LEU A 55 3.76 20.20 5.82
N ASN A 56 3.57 18.99 6.37
CA ASN A 56 3.06 18.80 7.73
C ASN A 56 3.95 19.40 8.82
N ILE A 57 5.26 19.54 8.58
CA ILE A 57 6.17 20.19 9.54
C ILE A 57 5.90 21.70 9.63
N PHE A 58 5.60 22.36 8.50
CA PHE A 58 5.38 23.81 8.43
C PHE A 58 3.92 24.20 8.60
N VAL A 59 3.01 23.34 8.17
CA VAL A 59 1.57 23.54 8.26
C VAL A 59 1.08 22.76 9.47
N ASN A 60 0.85 23.47 10.58
CA ASN A 60 0.03 22.95 11.66
C ASN A 60 -1.39 22.80 11.15
N LEU A 61 -1.69 21.67 10.50
CA LEU A 61 -3.06 21.26 10.31
C LEU A 61 -3.66 21.23 11.73
N GLY A 62 -4.62 22.09 12.03
CA GLY A 62 -5.39 22.08 13.28
C GLY A 62 -6.51 21.04 13.24
N GLY A 63 -6.75 20.32 14.33
CA GLY A 63 -7.78 19.28 14.42
C GLY A 63 -7.48 18.22 15.48
N ASP A 64 -8.52 17.48 15.87
CA ASP A 64 -8.41 16.39 16.84
C ASP A 64 -7.58 15.22 16.27
N LEU A 65 -6.59 14.77 17.05
CA LEU A 65 -5.68 13.67 16.69
C LEU A 65 -6.44 12.38 16.42
N THR A 66 -7.45 12.10 17.24
CA THR A 66 -8.26 10.87 17.14
C THR A 66 -9.05 10.85 15.83
N THR A 67 -9.70 11.95 15.50
CA THR A 67 -10.47 12.11 14.26
C THR A 67 -9.59 11.91 13.01
N ARG A 68 -8.35 12.42 13.02
CA ARG A 68 -7.40 12.23 11.91
C ARG A 68 -6.99 10.79 11.73
N ILE A 69 -6.71 10.09 12.83
CA ILE A 69 -6.31 8.68 12.80
C ILE A 69 -7.45 7.86 12.23
N VAL A 70 -8.67 8.02 12.75
CA VAL A 70 -9.85 7.28 12.28
C VAL A 70 -10.12 7.56 10.81
N PHE A 71 -10.09 8.82 10.38
CA PHE A 71 -10.30 9.18 8.98
C PHE A 71 -9.22 8.60 8.05
N SER A 72 -7.94 8.64 8.44
CA SER A 72 -6.84 8.11 7.65
C SER A 72 -6.96 6.60 7.48
N ILE A 73 -7.28 5.86 8.56
CA ILE A 73 -7.51 4.41 8.51
C ILE A 73 -8.68 4.06 7.57
N LEU A 74 -9.81 4.76 7.69
CA LEU A 74 -10.98 4.50 6.84
C LEU A 74 -10.69 4.79 5.36
N LEU A 75 -9.96 5.87 5.09
CA LEU A 75 -9.55 6.22 3.74
C LEU A 75 -8.58 5.18 3.16
N GLU A 76 -7.59 4.73 3.94
CA GLU A 76 -6.67 3.67 3.53
C GLU A 76 -7.39 2.35 3.24
N LEU A 77 -8.32 1.96 4.11
CA LEU A 77 -9.18 0.79 3.91
C LEU A 77 -9.96 0.87 2.60
N ALA A 78 -10.63 2.01 2.35
CA ALA A 78 -11.42 2.20 1.14
C ALA A 78 -10.55 2.15 -0.13
N LEU A 79 -9.39 2.83 -0.12
CA LEU A 79 -8.45 2.83 -1.25
C LEU A 79 -7.80 1.47 -1.47
N PHE A 80 -7.57 0.71 -0.41
CA PHE A 80 -7.05 -0.65 -0.49
C PHE A 80 -8.08 -1.61 -1.10
N ILE A 81 -9.34 -1.55 -0.66
CA ILE A 81 -10.43 -2.32 -1.27
C ILE A 81 -10.58 -1.97 -2.75
N LEU A 82 -10.58 -0.69 -3.09
CA LEU A 82 -10.62 -0.22 -4.48
C LEU A 82 -9.47 -0.81 -5.31
N THR A 83 -8.27 -0.82 -4.75
CA THR A 83 -7.08 -1.39 -5.38
C THR A 83 -7.24 -2.89 -5.64
N VAL A 84 -7.74 -3.66 -4.67
CA VAL A 84 -7.98 -5.09 -4.82
C VAL A 84 -9.01 -5.35 -5.91
N ILE A 85 -10.10 -4.57 -5.95
CA ILE A 85 -11.13 -4.65 -7.00
C ILE A 85 -10.50 -4.38 -8.37
N LEU A 86 -9.76 -3.27 -8.52
CA LEU A 86 -9.05 -2.94 -9.75
C LEU A 86 -8.09 -4.04 -10.17
N ALA A 87 -7.36 -4.64 -9.23
CA ALA A 87 -6.46 -5.75 -9.49
C ALA A 87 -7.20 -6.99 -10.01
N MET A 88 -8.43 -7.24 -9.58
CA MET A 88 -9.23 -8.41 -9.97
C MET A 88 -10.05 -8.23 -11.25
N VAL A 89 -10.47 -7.01 -11.60
CA VAL A 89 -11.24 -6.68 -12.82
C VAL A 89 -10.41 -6.90 -14.08
N ASP A 90 -10.97 -7.49 -15.13
CA ASP A 90 -10.26 -7.67 -16.40
C ASP A 90 -9.94 -6.31 -17.04
N SER A 91 -8.65 -6.05 -17.26
CA SER A 91 -8.12 -4.80 -17.81
C SER A 91 -7.42 -4.98 -19.15
N SER A 92 -7.65 -6.12 -19.81
CA SER A 92 -6.97 -6.50 -21.05
C SER A 92 -7.18 -5.48 -22.18
N ASP A 93 -8.37 -4.87 -22.24
CA ASP A 93 -8.75 -3.89 -23.27
C ASP A 93 -8.27 -2.45 -22.98
N TRP A 94 -7.88 -2.15 -21.74
CA TRP A 94 -7.64 -0.78 -21.25
C TRP A 94 -6.44 -0.69 -20.28
N PRO A 95 -5.24 -1.17 -20.68
CA PRO A 95 -4.08 -1.26 -19.80
C PRO A 95 -3.56 0.10 -19.31
N GLY A 96 -3.66 1.15 -20.14
CA GLY A 96 -3.23 2.51 -19.77
C GLY A 96 -4.10 3.14 -18.68
N VAL A 97 -5.43 2.98 -18.78
CA VAL A 97 -6.36 3.50 -17.77
C VAL A 97 -6.19 2.77 -16.45
N PHE A 98 -6.03 1.44 -16.50
CA PHE A 98 -5.70 0.64 -15.31
C PHE A 98 -4.41 1.13 -14.64
N PHE A 99 -3.35 1.37 -15.43
CA PHE A 99 -2.07 1.85 -14.92
C PHE A 99 -2.20 3.20 -14.20
N TRP A 100 -2.77 4.21 -14.85
CA TRP A 100 -2.89 5.55 -14.27
C TRP A 100 -3.84 5.56 -13.06
N THR A 101 -4.94 4.82 -13.10
CA THR A 101 -5.86 4.70 -11.96
C THR A 101 -5.14 4.07 -10.77
N THR A 102 -4.35 3.03 -11.00
CA THR A 102 -3.54 2.37 -9.96
C THR A 102 -2.47 3.30 -9.39
N MET A 103 -1.81 4.11 -10.22
CA MET A 103 -0.84 5.09 -9.72
C MET A 103 -1.51 6.16 -8.85
N ILE A 104 -2.69 6.64 -9.25
CA ILE A 104 -3.47 7.61 -8.46
C ILE A 104 -3.87 7.01 -7.11
N THR A 105 -4.33 5.76 -7.06
CA THR A 105 -4.67 5.12 -5.77
C THR A 105 -3.44 4.96 -4.89
N VAL A 106 -2.27 4.65 -5.46
CA VAL A 106 -1.00 4.57 -4.73
C VAL A 106 -0.59 5.92 -4.13
N VAL A 107 -0.74 7.03 -4.88
CA VAL A 107 -0.51 8.39 -4.35
C VAL A 107 -1.40 8.66 -3.14
N LEU A 108 -2.71 8.42 -3.29
CA LEU A 108 -3.68 8.68 -2.22
C LEU A 108 -3.43 7.80 -0.99
N LEU A 109 -3.09 6.52 -1.19
CA LEU A 109 -2.73 5.60 -0.11
C LEU A 109 -1.51 6.09 0.66
N ASN A 110 -0.46 6.54 -0.03
CA ASN A 110 0.76 7.04 0.63
C ASN A 110 0.53 8.37 1.33
N MET A 111 -0.33 9.23 0.80
CA MET A 111 -0.73 10.46 1.48
C MET A 111 -1.48 10.19 2.78
N ALA A 112 -2.48 9.31 2.75
CA ALA A 112 -3.23 8.90 3.94
C ALA A 112 -2.32 8.20 4.97
N GLY A 113 -1.47 7.27 4.49
CA GLY A 113 -0.47 6.56 5.29
C GLY A 113 0.55 7.49 5.93
N GLY A 114 0.98 8.55 5.23
CA GLY A 114 1.86 9.58 5.77
C GLY A 114 1.20 10.38 6.91
N ILE A 115 -0.05 10.80 6.74
CA ILE A 115 -0.81 11.50 7.80
C ILE A 115 -0.97 10.61 9.03
N TYR A 116 -1.34 9.34 8.83
CA TYR A 116 -1.46 8.38 9.91
C TYR A 116 -0.12 8.17 10.64
N GLN A 117 0.96 7.89 9.91
CA GLN A 117 2.28 7.66 10.51
C GLN A 117 2.75 8.89 11.28
N ASN A 118 2.67 10.09 10.70
CA ASN A 118 3.05 11.32 11.39
C ASN A 118 2.26 11.54 12.67
N THR A 119 0.96 11.27 12.64
CA THR A 119 0.09 11.44 13.81
C THR A 119 0.47 10.44 14.91
N ILE A 120 0.69 9.17 14.56
CA ILE A 120 1.13 8.13 15.51
C ILE A 120 2.50 8.48 16.08
N TYR A 121 3.48 8.83 15.24
CA TYR A 121 4.82 9.23 15.68
C TYR A 121 4.80 10.48 16.56
N GLY A 122 3.98 11.47 16.23
CA GLY A 122 3.76 12.65 17.06
C GLY A 122 3.20 12.31 18.44
N MET A 123 2.24 11.38 18.52
CA MET A 123 1.70 10.92 19.80
C MET A 123 2.72 10.11 20.62
N VAL A 124 3.42 9.14 20.02
CA VAL A 124 4.38 8.30 20.75
C VAL A 124 5.68 9.04 21.10
N ALA A 125 5.99 10.14 20.43
CA ALA A 125 7.12 11.02 20.79
C ALA A 125 6.94 11.72 22.14
N THR A 126 5.69 11.87 22.62
CA THR A 126 5.41 12.39 23.99
C THR A 126 5.67 11.34 25.08
N HIS A 127 5.91 10.09 24.70
CA HIS A 127 6.15 8.96 25.59
C HIS A 127 7.61 8.51 25.53
N PRO A 128 8.07 7.67 26.48
CA PRO A 128 9.42 7.13 26.46
C PRO A 128 9.78 6.46 25.11
N VAL A 129 11.04 6.60 24.69
CA VAL A 129 11.56 6.15 23.37
C VAL A 129 11.19 4.70 23.02
N LYS A 130 11.01 3.83 24.03
CA LYS A 130 10.54 2.45 23.85
C LYS A 130 9.23 2.32 23.06
N TYR A 131 8.32 3.28 23.15
CA TYR A 131 7.04 3.26 22.42
C TYR A 131 7.22 3.58 20.93
N THR A 132 8.13 4.50 20.59
CA THR A 132 8.52 4.74 19.20
C THR A 132 9.17 3.48 18.61
N GLY A 133 10.06 2.83 19.38
CA GLY A 133 10.66 1.55 19.00
C GLY A 133 9.62 0.44 18.75
N ALA A 134 8.56 0.37 19.55
CA ALA A 134 7.48 -0.59 19.36
C ALA A 134 6.69 -0.36 18.06
N VAL A 135 6.46 0.90 17.66
CA VAL A 135 5.80 1.24 16.39
C VAL A 135 6.66 0.82 15.19
N VAL A 136 7.96 1.10 15.23
CA VAL A 136 8.92 0.67 14.19
C VAL A 136 9.00 -0.85 14.11
N LEU A 137 9.07 -1.53 15.27
CA LEU A 137 9.10 -2.99 15.33
C LEU A 137 7.83 -3.61 14.73
N GLY A 138 6.64 -3.08 15.06
CA GLY A 138 5.39 -3.53 14.45
C GLY A 138 5.38 -3.37 12.93
N SER A 139 5.92 -2.27 12.42
CA SER A 139 6.07 -2.00 10.98
C SER A 139 6.97 -3.05 10.30
N ASN A 140 8.09 -3.41 10.92
CA ASN A 140 9.00 -4.42 10.39
C ASN A 140 8.39 -5.83 10.42
N ILE A 141 7.65 -6.18 11.48
CA ILE A 141 6.93 -7.46 11.58
C ILE A 141 5.87 -7.57 10.48
N CYS A 142 5.20 -6.47 10.12
CA CYS A 142 4.28 -6.45 8.98
C CYS A 142 4.99 -6.86 7.68
N GLY A 143 6.15 -6.28 7.38
CA GLY A 143 6.92 -6.62 6.19
C GLY A 143 7.33 -8.10 6.14
N LEU A 144 7.75 -8.66 7.28
CA LEU A 144 8.05 -10.09 7.40
C LEU A 144 6.81 -10.95 7.11
N PHE A 145 5.68 -10.62 7.72
CA PHE A 145 4.43 -11.35 7.54
C PHE A 145 3.94 -11.32 6.09
N VAL A 146 3.97 -10.16 5.45
CA VAL A 146 3.61 -9.99 4.03
C VAL A 146 4.51 -10.80 3.11
N SER A 147 5.82 -10.87 3.43
CA SER A 147 6.78 -11.67 2.68
C SER A 147 6.49 -13.16 2.78
N ILE A 148 6.21 -13.66 4.00
CA ILE A 148 5.82 -15.06 4.24
C ILE A 148 4.54 -15.39 3.47
N LEU A 149 3.52 -14.53 3.54
CA LEU A 149 2.26 -14.72 2.81
C LEU A 149 2.46 -14.82 1.30
N SER A 150 3.36 -14.02 0.72
CA SER A 150 3.64 -14.08 -0.71
C SER A 150 4.38 -15.35 -1.12
N ILE A 151 5.38 -15.76 -0.33
CA ILE A 151 6.10 -17.02 -0.59
C ILE A 151 5.12 -18.20 -0.51
N ALA A 152 4.28 -18.23 0.53
CA ALA A 152 3.26 -19.26 0.71
C ALA A 152 2.22 -19.25 -0.42
N SER A 153 1.73 -18.08 -0.83
CA SER A 153 0.74 -17.97 -1.90
C SER A 153 1.31 -18.43 -3.25
N ASN A 154 2.56 -18.09 -3.55
CA ASN A 154 3.22 -18.52 -4.79
C ASN A 154 3.63 -20.00 -4.78
N SER A 155 3.89 -20.60 -3.61
CA SER A 155 4.25 -22.02 -3.51
C SER A 155 3.03 -22.95 -3.52
N ILE A 156 1.91 -22.51 -2.93
CA ILE A 156 0.68 -23.30 -2.83
C ILE A 156 -0.12 -23.25 -4.14
N PHE A 157 -0.18 -22.09 -4.81
CA PHE A 157 -1.02 -21.89 -5.98
C PHE A 157 -0.21 -21.81 -7.27
N SER A 158 -0.48 -22.72 -8.21
CA SER A 158 0.15 -22.75 -9.55
C SER A 158 -0.32 -21.62 -10.47
N SER A 159 -1.55 -21.14 -10.29
CA SER A 159 -2.10 -20.00 -11.03
C SER A 159 -1.76 -18.68 -10.35
N LYS A 160 -1.06 -17.78 -11.07
CA LYS A 160 -0.69 -16.43 -10.58
C LYS A 160 -1.90 -15.58 -10.19
N ARG A 161 -3.02 -15.75 -10.90
CA ARG A 161 -4.29 -15.07 -10.56
C ARG A 161 -4.84 -15.57 -9.22
N THR A 162 -4.90 -16.89 -9.04
CA THR A 162 -5.42 -17.49 -7.81
C THR A 162 -4.54 -17.15 -6.62
N ALA A 163 -3.21 -17.23 -6.77
CA ALA A 163 -2.23 -16.83 -5.76
C ALA A 163 -2.46 -15.38 -5.30
N ALA A 164 -2.62 -14.44 -6.25
CA ALA A 164 -2.85 -13.04 -5.95
C ALA A 164 -4.17 -12.81 -5.19
N ILE A 165 -5.26 -13.48 -5.59
CA ILE A 165 -6.56 -13.35 -4.92
C ILE A 165 -6.48 -13.81 -3.46
N TYR A 166 -5.92 -14.99 -3.20
CA TYR A 166 -5.77 -15.49 -1.82
C TYR A 166 -4.82 -14.63 -0.99
N TYR A 167 -3.76 -14.11 -1.60
CA TYR A 167 -2.87 -13.15 -0.97
C TYR A 167 -3.60 -11.86 -0.57
N PHE A 168 -4.40 -11.27 -1.48
CA PHE A 168 -5.16 -10.05 -1.21
C PHE A 168 -6.23 -10.24 -0.13
N ILE A 169 -6.97 -11.37 -0.17
CA ILE A 169 -7.99 -11.69 0.83
C ILE A 169 -7.37 -11.90 2.21
N THR A 170 -6.29 -12.68 2.29
CA THR A 170 -5.63 -12.99 3.58
C THR A 170 -5.11 -11.72 4.24
N ALA A 171 -4.49 -10.83 3.46
CA ALA A 171 -4.03 -9.56 3.99
C ALA A 171 -5.19 -8.64 4.42
N MET A 172 -6.30 -8.61 3.67
CA MET A 172 -7.48 -7.84 4.07
C MET A 172 -8.07 -8.31 5.40
N VAL A 173 -8.14 -9.63 5.63
CA VAL A 173 -8.57 -10.20 6.92
C VAL A 173 -7.63 -9.80 8.05
N VAL A 174 -6.31 -9.86 7.80
CA VAL A 174 -5.31 -9.49 8.82
C VAL A 174 -5.30 -8.00 9.11
N LEU A 175 -5.64 -7.16 8.13
CA LEU A 175 -5.75 -5.72 8.32
C LEU A 175 -6.98 -5.32 9.14
N LEU A 176 -8.05 -6.13 9.06
CA LEU A 176 -9.30 -5.94 9.79
C LEU A 176 -9.31 -6.59 11.20
N ALA A 177 -8.37 -7.50 11.47
CA ALA A 177 -8.20 -8.19 12.75
C ALA A 177 -7.35 -7.37 13.75
#